data_AF-A0A6M8WB73-F1
#
_entry.id   AF-A0A6M8WB73-F1
#
_cell.length_a   1.000
_cell.length_b   1.000
_cell.length_c   1.000
_cell.angle_alpha   90.00
_cell.angle_beta   90.00
_cell.angle_gamma   90.00
#
_symmetry.space_group_name_H-M   'P 1'
#
loop_
_entity.id
_entity.type
_entity.pdbx_description
1 polymer ?
#
loop_
_entity_poly.entity_id
_entity_poly.type
_entity_poly.pdbx_seq_one_letter_code
_entity_poly.pdbx_strand_id
1 'polypeptide(L)'
;MPRNPVVRIEFRKNGTVARAAFLERQDTGYADVDGPLLDAIYAWTAKGRALEALAVDDPQAVVPITMRIVLIPGSGTIRNSGSNR
;
A
#
# COMPACT_ATOMS: atom_id res chain seq x y z
N MET A 1 9.73 -14.86 -9.40
CA MET A 1 8.51 -14.80 -8.57
C MET A 1 8.50 -13.43 -7.90
N PRO A 2 7.34 -12.76 -7.81
CA PRO A 2 7.24 -11.47 -7.14
C PRO A 2 7.71 -11.57 -5.68
N ARG A 3 8.43 -10.56 -5.22
CA ARG A 3 8.86 -10.45 -3.82
C ARG A 3 7.69 -10.01 -2.94
N ASN A 4 7.73 -10.37 -1.66
CA ASN A 4 6.81 -9.83 -0.65
C ASN A 4 7.14 -8.35 -0.40
N PRO A 5 6.27 -7.40 -0.79
CA PRO A 5 6.58 -5.99 -0.68
C PRO A 5 6.38 -5.49 0.75
N VAL A 6 6.98 -4.34 1.06
CA VAL A 6 6.70 -3.58 2.28
C VAL A 6 6.10 -2.25 1.89
N VAL A 7 4.89 -1.99 2.39
CA VAL A 7 4.09 -0.81 2.04
C VAL A 7 3.94 0.08 3.26
N ARG A 8 4.12 1.38 3.06
CA ARG A 8 3.70 2.43 3.99
C ARG A 8 2.35 2.97 3.51
N ILE A 9 1.37 2.94 4.40
CA ILE A 9 0.00 3.40 4.17
C ILE A 9 -0.30 4.51 5.19
N GLU A 10 -0.86 5.61 4.72
CA GLU A 10 -1.23 6.76 5.55
C GLU A 10 -2.74 6.90 5.52
N PHE A 11 -3.39 6.85 6.69
CA PHE A 11 -4.84 6.95 6.80
C PHE A 11 -5.26 8.31 7.34
N ARG A 12 -6.26 8.93 6.71
CA ARG A 12 -6.90 10.16 7.20
C ARG A 12 -7.83 9.85 8.38
N LYS A 13 -8.22 10.89 9.13
CA LYS A 13 -9.20 10.80 10.23
C LYS A 13 -10.48 10.05 9.87
N ASN A 14 -10.98 10.20 8.64
CA ASN A 14 -12.18 9.51 8.15
C ASN A 14 -11.95 8.03 7.78
N GLY A 15 -10.75 7.50 8.01
CA GLY A 15 -10.39 6.12 7.73
C GLY A 15 -9.95 5.83 6.30
N THR A 16 -9.99 6.80 5.38
CA THR A 16 -9.57 6.60 3.98
C THR A 16 -8.06 6.71 3.81
N VAL A 17 -7.50 6.04 2.80
CA VAL A 17 -6.07 6.13 2.47
C VAL A 17 -5.74 7.50 1.87
N ALA A 18 -4.83 8.22 2.50
CA ALA A 18 -4.20 9.43 1.99
C ALA A 18 -3.10 9.13 0.98
N ARG A 19 -2.26 8.15 1.30
CA ARG A 19 -1.10 7.76 0.52
C ARG A 19 -0.78 6.28 0.78
N ALA A 20 -0.43 5.57 -0.28
CA ALA A 20 0.18 4.25 -0.20
C ALA A 20 1.40 4.21 -1.12
N ALA A 21 2.51 3.69 -0.61
CA ALA A 21 3.74 3.53 -1.39
C ALA A 21 4.58 2.36 -0.86
N PHE A 22 5.27 1.67 -1.77
CA PHE A 22 6.33 0.75 -1.38
C PHE A 22 7.45 1.51 -0.68
N LEU A 23 8.04 0.91 0.35
CA LEU A 23 9.32 1.39 0.87
C LEU A 23 10.40 1.21 -0.22
N GLU A 24 11.46 2.01 -0.11
CA GLU A 24 12.53 2.03 -1.11
C GLU A 24 13.06 0.62 -1.42
N ARG A 25 12.97 0.23 -2.71
CA ARG A 25 13.38 -1.09 -3.23
C ARG A 25 12.68 -2.28 -2.56
N GLN A 26 11.50 -2.06 -1.98
CA GLN A 26 10.67 -3.11 -1.37
C GLN A 26 9.32 -3.28 -2.10
N ASP A 27 9.33 -3.07 -3.41
CA ASP A 27 8.28 -3.49 -4.32
C ASP A 27 8.35 -5.00 -4.62
N THR A 28 7.39 -5.49 -5.39
CA THR A 28 7.38 -6.90 -5.79
C THR A 28 8.40 -7.19 -6.90
N GLY A 29 8.83 -6.17 -7.63
CA GLY A 29 9.68 -6.25 -8.82
C GLY A 29 8.91 -6.59 -10.10
N TYR A 30 7.58 -6.50 -10.07
CA TYR A 30 6.67 -6.87 -11.15
C TYR A 30 5.59 -5.80 -11.27
N ALA A 31 5.69 -4.94 -12.30
CA ALA A 31 4.78 -3.81 -12.46
C ALA A 31 3.31 -4.23 -12.64
N ASP A 32 3.08 -5.39 -13.24
CA ASP A 32 1.76 -6.02 -13.41
C ASP A 32 1.15 -6.51 -12.08
N VAL A 33 1.97 -6.61 -11.02
CA VAL A 33 1.52 -6.90 -9.65
C VAL A 33 1.48 -5.64 -8.81
N ASP A 34 2.49 -4.77 -8.92
CA ASP A 34 2.67 -3.57 -8.10
C ASP A 34 1.51 -2.57 -8.27
N GLY A 35 1.05 -2.33 -9.50
CA GLY A 35 -0.07 -1.43 -9.80
C GLY A 35 -1.38 -1.87 -9.14
N PRO A 36 -1.91 -3.06 -9.50
CA PRO A 36 -3.14 -3.59 -8.91
C PRO A 36 -3.08 -3.72 -7.39
N LEU A 37 -1.89 -4.02 -6.83
CA LEU A 37 -1.71 -4.08 -5.39
C LEU A 37 -1.90 -2.72 -4.72
N LEU A 38 -1.31 -1.65 -5.26
CA LEU A 38 -1.51 -0.30 -4.75
C LEU A 38 -2.98 0.13 -4.91
N ASP A 39 -3.60 -0.15 -6.05
CA ASP A 39 -5.02 0.16 -6.29
C ASP A 39 -5.94 -0.51 -5.24
N ALA A 40 -5.67 -1.77 -4.93
CA ALA A 40 -6.39 -2.50 -3.89
C ALA A 40 -6.20 -1.87 -2.50
N ILE A 41 -4.98 -1.43 -2.18
CA ILE A 41 -4.68 -0.74 -0.91
C ILE A 41 -5.40 0.60 -0.81
N TYR A 42 -5.49 1.38 -1.90
CA TYR A 42 -6.23 2.64 -1.89
C TYR A 42 -7.73 2.47 -1.60
N ALA A 43 -8.30 1.29 -1.85
CA ALA A 43 -9.68 0.96 -1.49
C ALA A 43 -9.87 0.58 -0.01
N TRP A 44 -8.80 0.44 0.78
CA TRP A 44 -8.91 0.06 2.18
C TRP A 44 -9.46 1.18 3.06
N THR A 45 -10.03 0.78 4.20
CA THR A 45 -10.45 1.70 5.26
C THR A 45 -9.89 1.27 6.60
N ALA A 46 -9.63 2.23 7.47
CA ALA A 46 -9.17 2.01 8.84
C ALA A 46 -10.14 2.65 9.86
N LYS A 47 -10.17 2.09 11.07
CA LYS A 47 -10.93 2.61 12.21
C LYS A 47 -10.09 2.43 13.49
N GLY A 48 -10.27 3.33 14.47
CA GLY A 48 -9.67 3.19 15.80
C GLY A 48 -9.21 4.50 16.43
N ARG A 49 -8.82 4.41 17.71
CA ARG A 49 -8.47 5.56 18.58
C ARG A 49 -7.40 6.48 18.00
N ALA A 50 -6.41 5.93 17.29
CA ALA A 50 -5.36 6.72 16.66
C ALA A 50 -5.92 7.70 15.61
N LEU A 51 -6.95 7.29 14.86
CA LEU A 51 -7.62 8.16 13.88
C LEU A 51 -8.51 9.19 14.59
N GLU A 52 -9.24 8.76 15.61
CA GLU A 52 -10.08 9.64 16.43
C GLU A 52 -9.28 10.77 17.09
N ALA A 53 -8.02 10.50 17.44
CA ALA A 53 -7.10 11.46 18.04
C ALA A 53 -6.48 12.47 17.04
N LEU A 54 -6.61 12.27 15.73
CA LEU A 54 -6.09 13.23 14.75
C LEU A 54 -6.80 14.59 14.87
N ALA A 55 -6.05 15.68 14.71
CA ALA A 55 -6.60 17.03 14.64
C ALA A 55 -7.61 17.15 13.48
N VAL A 56 -8.75 17.81 13.72
CA VAL A 56 -9.82 17.96 12.71
C VAL A 56 -9.49 19.08 11.72
N ASP A 57 -8.73 20.06 12.17
CA ASP A 57 -8.34 21.28 11.47
C ASP A 57 -7.03 21.14 10.66
N ASP A 58 -6.32 20.00 10.79
CA ASP A 58 -5.15 19.70 9.98
C ASP A 58 -5.49 18.70 8.85
N PRO A 59 -5.63 19.16 7.60
CA PRO A 59 -5.92 18.29 6.46
C PRO A 59 -4.76 17.36 6.09
N GLN A 60 -3.56 17.56 6.64
CA GLN A 60 -2.39 16.70 6.45
C GLN A 60 -2.21 15.68 7.58
N ALA A 61 -3.03 15.74 8.64
CA ALA A 61 -2.95 14.79 9.75
C ALA A 61 -3.32 13.37 9.28
N VAL A 62 -2.40 12.43 9.48
CA VAL A 62 -2.54 11.02 9.09
C VAL A 62 -1.98 10.07 10.14
N VAL A 63 -2.50 8.85 10.17
CA VAL A 63 -1.89 7.72 10.89
C VAL A 63 -1.11 6.84 9.90
N PRO A 64 0.23 6.75 10.01
CA PRO A 64 1.02 5.85 9.18
C PRO A 64 1.03 4.43 9.72
N ILE A 65 0.92 3.45 8.83
CA ILE A 65 1.15 2.02 9.11
C ILE A 65 2.14 1.49 8.08
N THR A 66 3.14 0.75 8.55
CA THR A 66 4.06 0.00 7.70
C THR A 66 3.77 -1.48 7.85
N MET A 67 3.55 -2.18 6.74
CA MET A 67 3.29 -3.63 6.77
C MET A 67 3.95 -4.36 5.61
N ARG A 68 4.30 -5.63 5.86
CA ARG A 68 4.75 -6.55 4.83
C ARG A 68 3.55 -7.32 4.28
N ILE A 69 3.38 -7.29 2.97
CA ILE A 69 2.35 -8.07 2.29
C ILE A 69 2.97 -9.41 1.88
N VAL A 70 2.30 -10.50 2.22
CA VAL A 70 2.73 -11.86 1.86
C VAL A 70 1.99 -12.28 0.60
N LEU A 71 2.74 -12.44 -0.49
CA LEU A 71 2.22 -12.99 -1.74
C LEU A 71 2.32 -14.51 -1.66
N ILE A 72 1.17 -15.17 -1.71
CA ILE A 72 1.08 -16.62 -1.72
C ILE A 72 1.06 -17.08 -3.18
N PRO A 73 1.95 -18.00 -3.59
CA PRO A 73 1.93 -18.55 -4.94
C PRO A 73 0.59 -19.25 -5.20
N GLY A 74 -0.21 -18.68 -6.10
CA GLY A 74 -1.38 -19.33 -6.70
C GLY A 74 -1.07 -19.77 -8.13
N SER A 75 -1.82 -20.73 -8.65
CA SER A 75 -1.71 -21.14 -10.06
C SER A 75 -2.16 -20.00 -10.98
N GLY A 76 -1.22 -19.27 -11.58
CA GLY A 76 -1.48 -18.17 -12.50
C GLY A 76 -0.20 -17.70 -13.20
N THR A 77 -0.32 -17.14 -14.39
CA THR A 77 0.83 -16.63 -15.17
C THR A 77 1.03 -15.15 -14.92
N ILE A 78 2.16 -14.78 -14.29
CA ILE A 78 2.59 -13.39 -14.11
C ILE A 78 3.55 -13.04 -15.26
N ARG A 79 3.29 -11.95 -15.99
CA ARG A 79 4.09 -11.56 -17.16
C ARG A 79 4.95 -10.36 -16.80
N ASN A 80 6.26 -10.58 -16.69
CA ASN A 80 7.22 -9.50 -16.49
C ASN A 80 7.26 -8.59 -17.73
N SER A 81 6.54 -7.47 -17.69
CA SER A 81 6.68 -6.35 -18.62
C SER A 81 7.91 -5.53 -18.21
N GLY A 82 9.08 -5.99 -18.63
CA GLY A 82 10.34 -5.30 -18.37
C GLY A 82 10.31 -3.85 -18.85
N SER A 83 10.62 -2.92 -17.94
CA SER A 83 10.95 -1.54 -18.26
C SER A 83 12.29 -1.53 -19.01
N ASN A 84 12.22 -1.33 -20.32
CA ASN A 84 13.39 -1.11 -21.17
C ASN A 84 13.98 0.27 -20.83
N ARG A 85 15.15 0.28 -20.18
CA ARG A 85 16.08 1.40 -20.19
C ARG A 85 17.43 0.91 -20.65
#